data_AF-X1UAW2-F1
#
_entry.id   AF-X1UAW2-F1
#
_cell.length_a   1.000
_cell.length_b   1.000
_cell.length_c   1.000
_cell.angle_alpha   90.00
_cell.angle_beta   90.00
_cell.angle_gamma   90.00
#
_symmetry.space_group_name_H-M   'P 1'
#
loop_
_entity.id
_entity.type
_entity.pdbx_description
1 polymer ?
#
loop_
_entity_poly.entity_id
_entity_poly.type
_entity_poly.pdbx_seq_one_letter_code
_entity_poly.pdbx_strand_id
1 'polypeptide(L)'
;LTILALLDILHRRTPLLSEVKLQHIASAGMGILLIAIAGGSIFAGERLSGLALGWVGVPSIIILILYLAAMWRMFRFERNHSLPPLNNATPQYEKDSMKASYCKFALAAAAVIGVGIWVSFIGDEIANTYEWSASFVGSLFLAITTSMPELAVTVAALRLGAIDMAVADILGANMLDVAHLFTVDLFYSQGPILSSVKSVHLITAGVIMVMNLLVIIGCRFRQKRKTFVVASWYTPALIGLYILSAYALFKGIGAG
;
A
#
# COMPACT_ATOMS: atom_id res chain seq x y z
N LEU A 1 4.34 0.30 -2.14
CA LEU A 1 4.88 0.79 -3.45
C LEU A 1 6.03 -0.03 -4.07
N THR A 2 6.92 -0.68 -3.30
CA THR A 2 7.97 -1.57 -3.86
C THR A 2 7.41 -2.77 -4.61
N ILE A 3 6.22 -3.25 -4.23
CA ILE A 3 5.45 -4.25 -4.97
C ILE A 3 5.27 -3.86 -6.45
N LEU A 4 5.03 -2.58 -6.75
CA LEU A 4 4.91 -2.09 -8.12
C LEU A 4 6.21 -2.25 -8.92
N ALA A 5 7.36 -2.03 -8.28
CA ALA A 5 8.67 -2.22 -8.88
C ALA A 5 8.91 -3.72 -9.17
N LEU A 6 8.49 -4.61 -8.27
CA LEU A 6 8.52 -6.06 -8.50
C LEU A 6 7.60 -6.48 -9.65
N LEU A 7 6.37 -5.96 -9.73
CA LEU A 7 5.49 -6.25 -10.85
C LEU A 7 6.04 -5.74 -12.18
N ASP A 8 6.69 -4.57 -12.21
CA ASP A 8 7.35 -4.07 -13.41
C ASP A 8 8.47 -5.01 -13.88
N ILE A 9 9.24 -5.58 -12.96
CA ILE A 9 10.26 -6.60 -13.25
C ILE A 9 9.61 -7.88 -13.82
N LEU A 10 8.51 -8.34 -13.22
CA LEU A 10 7.78 -9.54 -13.66
C LEU A 10 7.10 -9.35 -15.02
N HIS A 11 6.62 -8.14 -15.31
CA HIS A 11 5.98 -7.81 -16.58
C HIS A 11 7.03 -7.56 -17.67
N ARG A 12 7.51 -8.61 -18.32
CA ARG A 12 8.67 -8.53 -19.24
C ARG A 12 8.46 -7.74 -20.53
N ARG A 13 7.22 -7.54 -20.98
CA ARG A 13 6.94 -7.05 -22.35
C ARG A 13 7.14 -5.54 -22.52
N THR A 14 6.72 -4.76 -21.53
CA THR A 14 6.53 -3.30 -21.62
C THR A 14 6.67 -2.70 -20.22
N PRO A 15 6.96 -1.38 -20.09
CA PRO A 15 6.89 -0.69 -18.80
C PRO A 15 5.48 -0.81 -18.22
N LEU A 16 5.35 -1.33 -17.00
CA LEU A 16 4.05 -1.59 -16.40
C LEU A 16 3.18 -0.33 -16.33
N LEU A 17 3.75 0.80 -15.89
CA LEU A 17 3.04 2.08 -15.77
C LEU A 17 2.63 2.70 -17.13
N SER A 18 3.14 2.19 -18.25
CA SER A 18 2.72 2.66 -19.58
C SER A 18 1.34 2.14 -19.98
N GLU A 19 0.95 0.97 -19.50
CA GLU A 19 -0.34 0.32 -19.79
C GLU A 19 -1.45 0.76 -18.86
N VAL A 20 -1.10 1.40 -17.73
CA VAL A 20 -2.05 1.86 -16.71
C VAL A 20 -2.86 3.05 -17.22
N LYS A 21 -4.16 3.02 -16.95
CA LYS A 21 -5.06 4.15 -17.20
C LYS A 21 -4.73 5.34 -16.28
N LEU A 22 -4.80 6.55 -16.85
CA LEU A 22 -4.58 7.81 -16.13
C LEU A 22 -5.50 8.01 -14.91
N GLN A 23 -6.63 7.29 -14.85
CA GLN A 23 -7.56 7.31 -13.71
C GLN A 23 -6.88 6.95 -12.38
N HIS A 24 -5.84 6.11 -12.39
CA HIS A 24 -5.14 5.69 -11.18
C HIS A 24 -4.18 6.75 -10.63
N ILE A 25 -3.88 7.82 -11.39
CA ILE A 25 -3.14 8.99 -10.88
C ILE A 25 -3.90 9.66 -9.73
N ALA A 26 -5.23 9.68 -9.80
CA ALA A 26 -6.06 10.22 -8.74
C ALA A 26 -5.87 9.45 -7.42
N SER A 27 -5.65 8.14 -7.46
CA SER A 27 -5.38 7.31 -6.29
C SER A 27 -4.03 7.61 -5.66
N ALA A 28 -2.97 7.66 -6.47
CA ALA A 28 -1.65 8.05 -5.98
C ALA A 28 -1.65 9.48 -5.39
N GLY A 29 -2.39 10.41 -6.01
CA GLY A 29 -2.55 11.77 -5.50
C GLY A 29 -3.29 11.84 -4.16
N MET A 30 -4.37 11.07 -3.98
CA MET A 30 -5.05 10.97 -2.69
C MET A 30 -4.14 10.32 -1.63
N GLY A 31 -3.36 9.30 -2.00
CA GLY A 31 -2.34 8.74 -1.11
C GLY A 31 -1.37 9.79 -0.59
N ILE A 32 -0.82 10.65 -1.45
CA ILE A 32 0.05 11.77 -1.06
C ILE A 32 -0.65 12.70 -0.07
N LEU A 33 -1.92 13.05 -0.33
CA LEU A 33 -2.70 13.92 0.56
C LEU A 33 -2.87 13.30 1.96
N LEU A 34 -3.23 12.01 2.04
CA LEU A 34 -3.39 11.31 3.31
C LEU A 34 -2.05 11.26 4.08
N ILE A 35 -0.95 10.95 3.39
CA ILE A 35 0.39 10.93 3.99
C ILE A 35 0.81 12.32 4.45
N ALA A 36 0.40 13.39 3.75
CA ALA A 36 0.69 14.77 4.13
C ALA A 36 -0.01 15.18 5.42
N ILE A 37 -1.25 14.74 5.60
CA ILE A 37 -1.99 14.96 6.85
C ILE A 37 -1.34 14.18 7.99
N ALA A 38 -0.98 12.92 7.77
CA ALA A 38 -0.28 12.11 8.76
C ALA A 38 1.07 12.71 9.16
N GLY A 39 1.91 13.05 8.17
CA GLY A 39 3.22 13.68 8.40
C GLY A 39 3.12 15.06 9.02
N GLY A 40 2.17 15.88 8.60
CA GLY A 40 1.90 17.19 9.21
C GLY A 40 1.44 17.08 10.67
N SER A 41 0.69 16.02 10.99
CA SER A 41 0.26 15.73 12.36
C SER A 41 1.43 15.34 13.26
N ILE A 42 2.33 14.47 12.75
CA ILE A 42 3.56 14.10 13.46
C ILE A 42 4.45 15.32 13.66
N PHE A 43 4.61 16.17 12.64
CA PHE A 43 5.43 17.38 12.72
C PHE A 43 4.88 18.41 13.72
N ALA A 44 3.57 18.56 13.79
CA ALA A 44 2.94 19.46 14.75
C ALA A 44 3.00 18.92 16.19
N GLY A 45 3.17 17.61 16.36
CA GLY A 45 3.40 16.95 17.65
C GLY A 45 2.33 17.31 18.69
N GLU A 46 2.78 17.78 19.85
CA GLU A 46 1.90 18.17 20.97
C GLU A 46 0.98 19.36 20.66
N ARG A 47 1.23 20.17 19.62
CA ARG A 47 0.34 21.29 19.29
C ARG A 47 -1.06 20.84 18.85
N LEU A 48 -1.17 19.63 18.31
CA LEU A 48 -2.45 19.03 17.91
C LEU A 48 -2.94 17.98 18.91
N SER A 49 -2.26 17.76 20.05
CA SER A 49 -2.71 16.80 21.06
C SER A 49 -4.05 17.18 21.67
N GLY A 50 -4.36 18.49 21.73
CA GLY A 50 -5.65 19.02 22.14
C GLY A 50 -6.78 18.84 21.12
N LEU A 51 -6.47 18.47 19.88
CA LEU A 51 -7.45 18.11 18.85
C LEU A 51 -7.72 16.60 18.89
N ALA A 52 -8.19 16.12 20.04
CA ALA A 52 -8.62 14.75 20.24
C ALA A 52 -10.11 14.71 20.57
N LEU A 53 -10.83 13.75 20.00
CA LEU A 53 -12.20 13.43 20.38
C LEU A 53 -12.14 12.24 21.36
N GLY A 54 -11.99 12.54 22.66
CA GLY A 54 -11.63 11.52 23.64
C GLY A 54 -10.14 11.18 23.55
N TRP A 55 -9.79 9.93 23.34
CA TRP A 55 -8.39 9.49 23.12
C TRP A 55 -8.00 9.43 21.64
N VAL A 56 -8.96 9.49 20.72
CA VAL A 56 -8.72 9.41 19.27
C VAL A 56 -8.38 10.80 18.71
N GLY A 57 -7.30 10.90 17.96
CA GLY A 57 -6.89 12.14 17.30
C GLY A 57 -7.82 12.55 16.16
N VAL A 58 -8.22 13.82 16.12
CA VAL A 58 -8.96 14.39 14.97
C VAL A 58 -8.25 14.14 13.63
N PRO A 59 -6.91 14.20 13.51
CA PRO A 59 -6.25 13.92 12.24
C PRO A 59 -6.48 12.50 11.70
N SER A 60 -6.55 11.48 12.56
CA SER A 60 -6.80 10.10 12.11
C SER A 60 -8.23 9.93 11.61
N ILE A 61 -9.20 10.60 12.25
CA ILE A 61 -10.59 10.69 11.80
C ILE A 61 -10.67 11.37 10.42
N ILE A 62 -9.97 12.50 10.24
CA ILE A 62 -9.92 13.21 8.95
C ILE A 62 -9.34 12.30 7.86
N ILE A 63 -8.24 11.60 8.16
CA ILE A 63 -7.64 10.63 7.23
C ILE A 63 -8.67 9.57 6.82
N LEU A 64 -9.41 9.00 7.76
CA LEU A 64 -10.45 8.00 7.45
C LEU A 64 -11.55 8.59 6.56
N ILE A 65 -12.08 9.78 6.89
CA ILE A 65 -13.14 10.44 6.12
C ILE A 65 -12.66 10.71 4.70
N LEU A 66 -11.44 11.24 4.52
CA LEU A 66 -10.87 11.51 3.21
C LEU A 66 -10.60 10.23 2.42
N TYR A 67 -10.15 9.15 3.09
CA TYR A 67 -10.02 7.83 2.47
C TYR A 67 -11.36 7.32 1.94
N LEU A 68 -12.42 7.35 2.77
CA LEU A 68 -13.75 6.91 2.36
C LEU A 68 -14.33 7.78 1.23
N ALA A 69 -14.13 9.10 1.30
CA ALA A 69 -14.53 10.02 0.23
C ALA A 69 -13.77 9.75 -1.08
N ALA A 70 -12.47 9.44 -0.99
CA ALA A 70 -11.66 9.07 -2.14
C ALA A 70 -12.15 7.77 -2.78
N MET A 71 -12.36 6.73 -1.97
CA MET A 71 -12.90 5.44 -2.40
C MET A 71 -14.28 5.59 -3.05
N TRP A 72 -15.17 6.37 -2.43
CA TRP A 72 -16.48 6.64 -2.98
C TRP A 72 -16.41 7.36 -4.33
N ARG A 73 -15.53 8.35 -4.46
CA ARG A 73 -15.31 9.07 -5.72
C ARG A 73 -14.75 8.15 -6.81
N MET A 74 -13.79 7.29 -6.48
CA MET A 74 -13.23 6.30 -7.41
C MET A 74 -14.30 5.31 -7.88
N PHE A 75 -15.06 4.74 -6.94
CA PHE A 75 -16.15 3.83 -7.26
C PHE A 75 -17.19 4.46 -8.19
N ARG A 76 -17.58 5.71 -7.91
CA ARG A 76 -18.51 6.47 -8.77
C ARG A 76 -17.93 6.72 -10.16
N PHE A 77 -16.63 7.00 -10.25
CA PHE A 77 -15.94 7.26 -11.52
C PHE A 77 -15.83 6.00 -12.38
N GLU A 78 -15.45 4.86 -11.79
CA GLU A 78 -15.35 3.57 -12.48
C GLU A 78 -16.71 3.03 -12.92
N ARG A 79 -17.74 3.17 -12.09
CA ARG A 79 -19.11 2.74 -12.46
C ARG A 79 -19.66 3.48 -13.68
N ASN A 80 -19.22 4.72 -13.89
CA ASN A 80 -19.63 5.52 -15.04
C ASN A 80 -18.79 5.22 -16.30
N HIS A 81 -17.66 4.52 -16.17
CA HIS A 81 -16.77 4.10 -17.26
C HIS A 81 -16.61 2.58 -17.25
N SER A 82 -17.70 1.85 -17.54
CA SER A 82 -17.68 0.39 -17.66
C SER A 82 -16.49 -0.06 -18.50
N LEU A 83 -15.59 -0.84 -17.88
CA LEU A 83 -14.49 -1.47 -18.58
C LEU A 83 -15.06 -2.31 -19.73
N PRO A 84 -14.49 -2.25 -20.95
CA PRO A 84 -14.81 -3.25 -21.96
C PRO A 84 -14.59 -4.62 -21.32
N PRO A 85 -15.51 -5.59 -21.50
CA PRO A 85 -15.29 -6.94 -21.02
C PRO A 85 -13.92 -7.40 -21.51
N LEU A 86 -13.11 -7.97 -20.61
CA LEU A 86 -11.84 -8.56 -20.98
C LEU A 86 -12.10 -9.47 -22.19
N ASN A 87 -11.50 -9.18 -23.34
CA ASN A 87 -11.65 -9.99 -24.56
C ASN A 87 -11.20 -11.46 -24.38
N ASN A 88 -10.69 -11.81 -23.19
CA ASN A 88 -10.26 -13.13 -22.76
C ASN A 88 -11.07 -13.65 -21.55
N ALA A 89 -12.22 -13.07 -21.22
CA ALA A 89 -13.18 -13.73 -20.34
C ALA A 89 -13.65 -14.98 -21.07
N THR A 90 -12.98 -16.09 -20.79
CA THR A 90 -13.41 -17.41 -21.25
C THR A 90 -14.88 -17.56 -20.86
N PRO A 91 -15.73 -18.17 -21.73
CA PRO A 91 -17.16 -18.40 -21.47
C PRO A 91 -17.43 -19.32 -20.24
N GLN A 92 -16.40 -19.63 -19.48
CA GLN A 92 -16.39 -20.47 -18.30
C GLN A 92 -16.94 -19.77 -17.05
N TYR A 93 -16.94 -18.43 -17.01
CA TYR A 93 -17.48 -17.66 -15.88
C TYR A 93 -18.99 -17.36 -15.98
N GLU A 94 -19.62 -17.56 -17.14
CA GLU A 94 -21.09 -17.38 -17.30
C GLU A 94 -21.92 -18.44 -16.56
N LYS A 95 -21.32 -19.59 -16.23
CA LYS A 95 -22.02 -20.71 -15.57
C LYS A 95 -21.83 -20.79 -14.06
N ASP A 96 -20.96 -19.97 -13.48
CA ASP A 96 -20.71 -19.98 -12.04
C ASP A 96 -21.78 -19.17 -11.31
N SER A 97 -22.50 -19.83 -10.40
CA SER A 97 -23.48 -19.18 -9.53
C SER A 97 -22.81 -18.04 -8.75
N MET A 98 -23.45 -16.87 -8.70
CA MET A 98 -22.96 -15.70 -7.95
C MET A 98 -22.62 -16.05 -6.48
N LYS A 99 -23.38 -16.96 -5.87
CA LYS A 99 -23.11 -17.49 -4.52
C LYS A 99 -21.80 -18.29 -4.45
N ALA A 100 -21.52 -19.12 -5.47
CA ALA A 100 -20.30 -19.89 -5.54
C ALA A 100 -19.07 -18.98 -5.67
N SER A 101 -19.17 -17.89 -6.44
CA SER A 101 -18.09 -16.90 -6.56
C SER A 101 -17.80 -16.21 -5.24
N TYR A 102 -18.84 -15.76 -4.51
CA TYR A 102 -18.66 -15.19 -3.16
C TYR A 102 -18.07 -16.21 -2.17
N CYS A 103 -18.50 -17.47 -2.19
CA CYS A 103 -17.94 -18.51 -1.33
C CYS A 103 -16.47 -18.81 -1.65
N LYS A 104 -16.11 -18.96 -2.93
CA LYS A 104 -14.71 -19.15 -3.37
C LYS A 104 -13.84 -17.97 -2.94
N PHE A 105 -14.33 -16.74 -3.11
CA PHE A 105 -13.63 -15.53 -2.68
C PHE A 105 -13.44 -15.50 -1.16
N ALA A 106 -14.49 -15.75 -0.38
CA ALA A 106 -14.42 -15.77 1.08
C ALA A 106 -13.44 -16.84 1.59
N LEU A 107 -13.45 -18.03 0.99
CA LEU A 107 -12.53 -19.12 1.35
C LEU A 107 -11.08 -18.78 0.99
N ALA A 108 -10.85 -18.19 -0.18
CA ALA A 108 -9.52 -17.71 -0.57
C ALA A 108 -9.01 -16.59 0.35
N ALA A 109 -9.86 -15.62 0.69
CA ALA A 109 -9.52 -14.54 1.62
C ALA A 109 -9.18 -15.09 3.01
N ALA A 110 -9.99 -16.03 3.54
CA ALA A 110 -9.72 -16.68 4.82
C ALA A 110 -8.41 -17.47 4.81
N ALA A 111 -8.10 -18.17 3.71
CA ALA A 111 -6.85 -18.90 3.57
C ALA A 111 -5.63 -17.93 3.54
N VAL A 112 -5.73 -16.83 2.81
CA VAL A 112 -4.67 -15.80 2.76
C VAL A 112 -4.43 -15.19 4.14
N ILE A 113 -5.50 -14.85 4.87
CA ILE A 113 -5.40 -14.34 6.25
C ILE A 113 -4.76 -15.39 7.16
N GLY A 114 -5.19 -16.65 7.08
CA GLY A 114 -4.65 -17.74 7.89
C GLY A 114 -3.16 -17.99 7.65
N VAL A 115 -2.74 -18.00 6.38
CA VAL A 115 -1.31 -18.12 6.01
C VAL A 115 -0.51 -16.92 6.51
N GLY A 116 -1.04 -15.70 6.39
CA GLY A 116 -0.38 -14.50 6.93
C GLY A 116 -0.15 -14.61 8.44
N ILE A 117 -1.17 -14.99 9.20
CA ILE A 117 -1.07 -15.19 10.65
C ILE A 117 0.00 -16.26 10.97
N TRP A 118 0.02 -17.37 10.22
CA TRP A 118 0.98 -18.45 10.45
C TRP A 118 2.43 -18.01 10.19
N VAL A 119 2.67 -17.19 9.15
CA VAL A 119 4.00 -16.64 8.86
C VAL A 119 4.53 -15.78 10.01
N SER A 120 3.68 -15.01 10.68
CA SER A 120 4.08 -14.23 11.86
C SER A 120 4.59 -15.11 13.01
N PHE A 121 3.91 -16.22 13.31
CA PHE A 121 4.36 -17.16 14.34
C PHE A 121 5.71 -17.82 14.00
N ILE A 122 5.93 -18.17 12.73
CA ILE A 122 7.22 -18.69 12.26
C ILE A 122 8.33 -17.65 12.47
N GLY A 123 8.01 -16.36 12.29
CA GLY A 123 8.92 -15.26 12.58
C GLY A 123 9.39 -15.24 14.03
N ASP A 124 8.48 -15.37 14.98
CA ASP A 124 8.81 -15.40 16.40
C ASP A 124 9.71 -16.60 16.76
N GLU A 125 9.47 -17.76 16.16
CA GLU A 125 10.28 -18.96 16.38
C GLU A 125 11.70 -18.83 15.80
N ILE A 126 11.82 -18.19 14.62
CA ILE A 126 13.14 -17.83 14.03
C ILE A 126 13.88 -16.84 14.93
N ALA A 127 13.19 -15.84 15.49
CA ALA A 127 13.79 -14.87 16.41
C ALA A 127 14.42 -15.56 17.62
N ASN A 128 13.66 -16.49 18.23
CA ASN A 128 14.08 -17.23 19.41
C ASN A 128 15.24 -18.19 19.11
N THR A 129 15.25 -18.81 17.93
CA THR A 129 16.28 -19.81 17.57
C THR A 129 17.62 -19.17 17.22
N TYR A 130 17.61 -18.02 16.53
CA TYR A 130 18.82 -17.35 16.06
C TYR A 130 19.28 -16.19 16.95
N GLU A 131 18.64 -15.99 18.11
CA GLU A 131 18.90 -14.89 19.05
C GLU A 131 18.85 -13.50 18.38
N TRP A 132 18.00 -13.35 17.37
CA TRP A 132 17.80 -12.06 16.73
C TRP A 132 16.98 -11.15 17.63
N SER A 133 17.23 -9.83 17.54
CA SER A 133 16.43 -8.85 18.27
C SER A 133 14.94 -9.04 17.95
N ALA A 134 14.12 -9.30 18.98
CA ALA A 134 12.67 -9.50 18.82
C ALA A 134 12.00 -8.32 18.09
N SER A 135 12.52 -7.10 18.27
CA SER A 135 12.04 -5.90 17.55
C SER A 135 12.41 -5.93 16.05
N PHE A 136 13.60 -6.42 15.71
CA PHE A 136 14.02 -6.59 14.32
C PHE A 136 13.20 -7.67 13.62
N VAL A 137 13.01 -8.83 14.26
CA VAL A 137 12.24 -9.92 13.67
C VAL A 137 10.76 -9.59 13.60
N GLY A 138 10.20 -9.05 14.67
CA GLY A 138 8.80 -8.61 14.71
C GLY A 138 8.49 -7.58 13.62
N SER A 139 9.35 -6.57 13.41
CA SER A 139 9.13 -5.58 12.34
C SER A 139 9.28 -6.15 10.93
N LEU A 140 10.24 -7.05 10.70
CA LEU A 140 10.44 -7.68 9.39
C LEU A 140 9.28 -8.62 9.02
N PHE A 141 8.91 -9.52 9.93
CA PHE A 141 7.83 -10.48 9.68
C PHE A 141 6.47 -9.79 9.63
N LEU A 142 6.23 -8.77 10.46
CA LEU A 142 5.04 -7.92 10.33
C LEU A 142 4.96 -7.34 8.92
N ALA A 143 6.03 -6.72 8.41
CA ALA A 143 6.04 -6.13 7.07
C ALA A 143 5.83 -7.16 5.95
N ILE A 144 6.39 -8.37 6.08
CA ILE A 144 6.19 -9.46 5.12
C ILE A 144 4.74 -9.95 5.17
N THR A 145 4.24 -10.30 6.35
CA THR A 145 2.90 -10.81 6.57
C THR A 145 1.83 -9.84 6.05
N THR A 146 1.98 -8.54 6.30
CA THR A 146 1.02 -7.52 5.86
C THR A 146 1.17 -7.11 4.40
N SER A 147 2.20 -7.57 3.68
CA SER A 147 2.40 -7.27 2.25
C SER A 147 2.22 -8.50 1.36
N MET A 148 2.21 -9.70 1.95
CA MET A 148 2.05 -10.97 1.23
C MET A 148 0.68 -11.11 0.56
N PRO A 149 -0.45 -10.81 1.23
CA PRO A 149 -1.78 -10.84 0.60
C PRO A 149 -1.85 -9.98 -0.67
N GLU A 150 -1.33 -8.77 -0.60
CA GLU A 150 -1.29 -7.77 -1.67
C GLU A 150 -0.40 -8.29 -2.80
N LEU A 151 0.80 -8.81 -2.49
CA LEU A 151 1.66 -9.45 -3.47
C LEU A 151 0.96 -10.61 -4.19
N ALA A 152 0.20 -11.45 -3.48
CA ALA A 152 -0.50 -12.58 -4.07
C ALA A 152 -1.62 -12.10 -5.02
N VAL A 153 -2.45 -11.15 -4.60
CA VAL A 153 -3.55 -10.60 -5.40
C VAL A 153 -3.03 -9.86 -6.64
N THR A 154 -2.03 -9.01 -6.48
CA THR A 154 -1.44 -8.24 -7.58
C THR A 154 -0.75 -9.12 -8.61
N VAL A 155 0.00 -10.15 -8.19
CA VAL A 155 0.62 -11.11 -9.11
C VAL A 155 -0.43 -11.95 -9.83
N ALA A 156 -1.52 -12.33 -9.15
CA ALA A 156 -2.63 -13.03 -9.79
C ALA A 156 -3.29 -12.17 -10.87
N ALA A 157 -3.59 -10.90 -10.57
CA ALA A 157 -4.15 -9.94 -11.53
C ALA A 157 -3.20 -9.72 -12.74
N LEU A 158 -1.89 -9.61 -12.50
CA LEU A 158 -0.90 -9.50 -13.57
C LEU A 158 -0.89 -10.75 -14.48
N ARG A 159 -0.97 -11.95 -13.90
CA ARG A 159 -1.05 -13.22 -14.67
C ARG A 159 -2.30 -13.32 -15.52
N LEU A 160 -3.40 -12.70 -15.08
CA LEU A 160 -4.66 -12.61 -15.83
C LEU A 160 -4.64 -11.50 -16.89
N GLY A 161 -3.55 -10.74 -17.02
CA GLY A 161 -3.46 -9.59 -17.92
C GLY A 161 -4.24 -8.36 -17.44
N ALA A 162 -4.75 -8.37 -16.21
CA ALA A 162 -5.52 -7.29 -15.61
C ALA A 162 -4.59 -6.24 -14.95
N ILE A 163 -3.75 -5.57 -15.76
CA ILE A 163 -2.71 -4.65 -15.28
C ILE A 163 -3.32 -3.44 -14.54
N ASP A 164 -4.40 -2.87 -15.07
CA ASP A 164 -5.13 -1.77 -14.41
C ASP A 164 -5.60 -2.19 -13.00
N MET A 165 -6.12 -3.41 -12.86
CA MET A 165 -6.57 -3.96 -11.57
C MET A 165 -5.39 -4.14 -10.61
N ALA A 166 -4.27 -4.68 -11.09
CA ALA A 166 -3.07 -4.86 -10.27
C ALA A 166 -2.54 -3.53 -9.73
N VAL A 167 -2.56 -2.45 -10.52
CA VAL A 167 -2.10 -1.12 -10.07
C VAL A 167 -3.13 -0.44 -9.18
N ALA A 168 -4.42 -0.59 -9.46
CA ALA A 168 -5.49 -0.12 -8.60
C ALA A 168 -5.39 -0.73 -7.20
N ASP A 169 -5.12 -2.03 -7.11
CA ASP A 169 -4.92 -2.76 -5.85
C ASP A 169 -3.73 -2.20 -5.06
N ILE A 170 -2.56 -2.05 -5.69
CA ILE A 170 -1.37 -1.49 -5.02
C ILE A 170 -1.62 -0.07 -4.50
N LEU A 171 -2.23 0.80 -5.30
CA LEU A 171 -2.45 2.20 -4.91
C LEU A 171 -3.56 2.33 -3.86
N GLY A 172 -4.62 1.53 -3.98
CA GLY A 172 -5.70 1.44 -3.00
C GLY A 172 -5.21 0.91 -1.65
N ALA A 173 -4.38 -0.14 -1.66
CA ALA A 173 -3.75 -0.70 -0.47
C ALA A 173 -2.89 0.35 0.25
N ASN A 174 -2.03 1.11 -0.46
CA ASN A 174 -1.24 2.16 0.20
C ASN A 174 -2.13 3.25 0.85
N MET A 175 -3.31 3.56 0.28
CA MET A 175 -4.25 4.50 0.89
C MET A 175 -4.91 3.90 2.14
N LEU A 176 -5.26 2.62 2.07
CA LEU A 176 -5.82 1.87 3.19
C LEU A 176 -4.81 1.76 4.34
N ASP A 177 -3.52 1.55 4.07
CA ASP A 177 -2.46 1.52 5.08
C ASP A 177 -2.39 2.81 5.90
N VAL A 178 -2.58 3.96 5.25
CA VAL A 178 -2.63 5.25 5.96
C VAL A 178 -3.96 5.39 6.71
N ALA A 179 -5.07 4.92 6.14
CA ALA A 179 -6.36 4.92 6.82
C ALA A 179 -6.40 4.00 8.05
N HIS A 180 -5.61 2.92 8.06
CA HIS A 180 -5.46 2.03 9.22
C HIS A 180 -4.95 2.77 10.46
N LEU A 181 -4.28 3.92 10.33
CA LEU A 181 -3.90 4.77 11.45
C LEU A 181 -5.10 5.10 12.36
N PHE A 182 -6.30 5.31 11.80
CA PHE A 182 -7.50 5.50 12.61
C PHE A 182 -7.84 4.28 13.46
N THR A 183 -7.74 3.07 12.87
CA THR A 183 -8.02 1.84 13.61
C THR A 183 -7.01 1.67 14.74
N VAL A 184 -5.72 1.93 14.49
CA VAL A 184 -4.70 1.87 15.54
C VAL A 184 -4.94 2.92 16.62
N ASP A 185 -5.28 4.15 16.24
CA ASP A 185 -5.60 5.26 17.15
C ASP A 185 -6.85 4.98 18.00
N LEU A 186 -7.82 4.23 17.46
CA LEU A 186 -9.03 3.81 18.18
C LEU A 186 -8.71 2.83 19.32
N PHE A 187 -7.79 1.89 19.10
CA PHE A 187 -7.36 0.90 20.08
C PHE A 187 -6.25 1.39 21.02
N TYR A 188 -5.57 2.47 20.65
CA TYR A 188 -4.53 3.08 21.48
C TYR A 188 -5.15 4.06 22.47
N SER A 189 -5.32 3.63 23.73
CA SER A 189 -6.04 4.40 24.76
C SER A 189 -5.20 5.45 25.48
N GLN A 190 -3.93 5.64 25.12
CA GLN A 190 -2.98 6.53 25.82
C GLN A 190 -2.94 7.95 25.20
N GLY A 191 -3.92 8.30 24.36
CA GLY A 191 -4.01 9.58 23.65
C GLY A 191 -3.69 9.47 22.15
N PRO A 192 -3.70 10.58 21.39
CA PRO A 192 -3.58 10.53 19.93
C PRO A 192 -2.25 9.92 19.44
N ILE A 193 -2.30 8.81 18.72
CA ILE A 193 -1.10 8.06 18.32
C ILE A 193 -0.13 8.90 17.50
N LEU A 194 -0.64 9.73 16.59
CA LEU A 194 0.18 10.58 15.71
C LEU A 194 0.98 11.64 16.49
N SER A 195 0.57 11.99 17.70
CA SER A 195 1.31 12.88 18.58
C SER A 195 2.39 12.16 19.41
N SER A 196 2.25 10.84 19.60
CA SER A 196 3.20 9.98 20.31
C SER A 196 4.30 9.41 19.41
N VAL A 197 4.18 9.54 18.09
CA VAL A 197 5.15 9.05 17.11
C VAL A 197 6.37 9.96 17.05
N LYS A 198 7.57 9.37 17.08
CA LYS A 198 8.84 10.11 16.97
C LYS A 198 8.99 10.79 15.60
N SER A 199 9.62 11.97 15.58
CA SER A 199 9.90 12.76 14.38
C SER A 199 10.70 12.01 13.30
N VAL A 200 11.43 10.95 13.65
CA VAL A 200 12.15 10.08 12.71
C VAL A 200 11.23 9.52 11.60
N HIS A 201 9.94 9.30 11.89
CA HIS A 201 8.98 8.80 10.92
C HIS A 201 8.55 9.84 9.87
N LEU A 202 8.91 11.12 10.02
CA LEU A 202 8.72 12.15 8.99
C LEU A 202 9.54 11.84 7.73
N ILE A 203 10.72 11.22 7.88
CA ILE A 203 11.53 10.78 6.74
C ILE A 203 10.78 9.70 5.95
N THR A 204 10.19 8.73 6.65
CA THR A 204 9.39 7.67 6.02
C THR A 204 8.19 8.27 5.28
N ALA A 205 7.46 9.21 5.89
CA ALA A 205 6.36 9.90 5.24
C ALA A 205 6.81 10.64 3.97
N GLY A 206 7.90 11.40 4.05
CA GLY A 206 8.47 12.12 2.91
C GLY A 206 8.91 11.18 1.77
N VAL A 207 9.57 10.07 2.09
CA VAL A 207 9.97 9.08 1.09
C VAL A 207 8.77 8.45 0.40
N ILE A 208 7.73 8.05 1.15
CA ILE A 208 6.51 7.47 0.55
C ILE A 208 5.79 8.49 -0.35
N MET A 209 5.79 9.78 0.00
CA MET A 209 5.29 10.83 -0.89
C MET A 209 6.08 10.90 -2.20
N VAL A 210 7.42 10.92 -2.13
CA VAL A 210 8.28 10.94 -3.32
C VAL A 210 8.05 9.71 -4.17
N MET A 211 7.92 8.53 -3.56
CA MET A 211 7.61 7.30 -4.28
C MET A 211 6.24 7.39 -5.00
N ASN A 212 5.20 7.94 -4.35
CA ASN A 212 3.91 8.16 -5.01
C ASN A 212 4.01 9.17 -6.17
N LEU A 213 4.80 10.25 -6.01
CA LEU A 213 5.06 11.22 -7.08
C LEU A 213 5.75 10.54 -8.28
N LEU A 214 6.72 9.66 -8.03
CA LEU A 214 7.37 8.88 -9.08
C LEU A 214 6.38 7.99 -9.83
N VAL A 215 5.40 7.41 -9.15
CA VAL A 215 4.32 6.65 -9.81
C VAL A 215 3.46 7.56 -10.68
N ILE A 216 3.07 8.74 -10.19
CA ILE A 216 2.30 9.72 -10.98
C ILE A 216 3.07 10.13 -12.25
N ILE A 217 4.36 10.44 -12.09
CA ILE A 217 5.26 10.79 -13.20
C ILE A 217 5.34 9.60 -14.18
N GLY A 218 5.56 8.37 -13.69
CA GLY A 218 5.62 7.16 -14.52
C GLY A 218 4.35 6.94 -15.35
N CYS A 219 3.17 7.10 -14.74
CA CYS A 219 1.87 7.02 -15.41
C CYS A 219 1.68 8.13 -16.46
N ARG A 220 2.24 9.33 -16.23
CA ARG A 220 2.07 10.48 -17.14
C ARG A 220 3.01 10.44 -18.34
N PHE A 221 4.26 10.04 -18.13
CA PHE A 221 5.26 10.00 -19.21
C PHE A 221 5.10 8.76 -20.13
N ARG A 222 4.31 7.75 -19.73
CA ARG A 222 3.94 6.54 -20.51
C ARG A 222 5.06 6.06 -21.45
N GLN A 223 6.17 5.64 -20.84
CA GLN A 223 7.36 5.26 -21.59
C GLN A 223 7.07 4.08 -22.54
N LYS A 224 7.55 4.19 -23.78
CA LYS A 224 7.27 3.18 -24.83
C LYS A 224 8.12 1.91 -24.73
N ARG A 225 9.24 1.95 -24.00
CA ARG A 225 10.18 0.83 -23.83
C ARG A 225 10.77 0.87 -22.43
N LYS A 226 11.17 -0.28 -21.91
CA LYS A 226 11.90 -0.34 -20.64
C LYS A 226 13.27 0.32 -20.77
N THR A 227 13.67 1.07 -19.75
CA THR A 227 14.98 1.73 -19.69
C THR A 227 16.11 0.72 -19.55
N PHE A 228 15.89 -0.35 -18.79
CA PHE A 228 16.77 -1.51 -18.65
C PHE A 228 16.11 -2.74 -19.28
N VAL A 229 16.90 -3.78 -19.57
CA VAL A 229 16.41 -5.04 -20.18
C VAL A 229 15.22 -5.64 -19.41
N VAL A 230 15.22 -5.49 -18.07
CA VAL A 230 14.22 -6.09 -17.19
C VAL A 230 13.37 -5.03 -16.46
N ALA A 231 13.84 -3.78 -16.33
CA ALA A 231 13.25 -2.79 -15.44
C ALA A 231 13.06 -1.41 -16.09
N SER A 232 11.99 -0.72 -15.71
CA SER A 232 11.75 0.69 -16.06
C SER A 232 12.57 1.63 -15.17
N TRP A 233 12.70 2.92 -15.53
CA TRP A 233 13.51 3.88 -14.75
C TRP A 233 13.01 4.09 -13.30
N TYR A 234 11.69 3.98 -13.08
CA TYR A 234 11.09 4.16 -11.76
C TYR A 234 11.37 2.98 -10.82
N THR A 235 11.63 1.79 -11.35
CA THR A 235 11.87 0.57 -10.57
C THR A 235 13.09 0.67 -9.63
N PRO A 236 14.31 1.01 -10.12
CA PRO A 236 15.45 1.20 -9.23
C PRO A 236 15.28 2.40 -8.30
N ALA A 237 14.58 3.45 -8.73
CA ALA A 237 14.29 4.61 -7.89
C ALA A 237 13.39 4.24 -6.71
N LEU A 238 12.30 3.49 -6.94
CA LEU A 238 11.39 3.02 -5.89
C LEU A 238 12.10 2.08 -4.91
N ILE A 239 12.90 1.13 -5.41
CA ILE A 239 13.66 0.19 -4.56
C ILE A 239 14.71 0.96 -3.75
N GLY A 240 15.48 1.84 -4.40
CA GLY A 240 16.51 2.64 -3.75
C GLY A 240 15.96 3.56 -2.66
N LEU A 241 14.83 4.22 -2.90
CA LEU A 241 14.15 5.05 -1.91
C LEU A 241 13.66 4.23 -0.71
N TYR A 242 13.11 3.04 -0.94
CA TYR A 242 12.70 2.15 0.15
C TYR A 242 13.89 1.71 1.02
N ILE A 243 14.98 1.26 0.40
CA ILE A 243 16.20 0.86 1.12
C ILE A 243 16.79 2.05 1.89
N LEU A 244 16.83 3.23 1.26
CA LEU A 244 17.30 4.45 1.91
C LEU A 244 16.45 4.81 3.14
N SER A 245 15.12 4.71 3.04
CA SER A 245 14.22 4.95 4.17
C SER A 245 14.43 3.93 5.29
N ALA A 246 14.56 2.64 4.96
CA ALA A 246 14.80 1.59 5.95
C ALA A 246 16.13 1.80 6.68
N TYR A 247 17.18 2.16 5.93
CA TYR A 247 18.50 2.46 6.48
C TYR A 247 18.50 3.73 7.34
N ALA A 248 17.82 4.79 6.91
CA ALA A 248 17.70 6.03 7.67
C ALA A 248 16.98 5.81 9.00
N LEU A 249 15.90 5.02 8.99
CA LEU A 249 15.17 4.62 10.19
C LEU A 249 16.06 3.79 11.14
N PHE A 250 16.79 2.82 10.61
CA PHE A 250 17.68 1.95 11.40
C PHE A 250 18.82 2.72 12.06
N LYS A 251 19.40 3.70 11.35
CA LYS A 251 20.45 4.56 11.92
C LYS A 251 19.92 5.69 12.81
N GLY A 252 18.60 5.85 12.95
CA GLY A 252 17.99 6.95 13.71
C GLY A 252 18.27 8.33 13.11
N ILE A 253 18.54 8.41 11.81
CA ILE A 253 18.76 9.68 11.12
C ILE A 253 17.45 10.48 11.22
N GLY A 254 17.47 11.67 11.82
CA GLY A 254 16.26 12.47 12.07
C GLY A 254 15.61 12.29 13.45
N ALA A 255 16.29 11.61 14.39
CA ALA A 255 15.90 11.55 15.80
C ALA A 255 16.40 12.73 16.66
N GLY A 256 16.93 13.79 16.02
CA GLY A 256 17.47 14.99 16.68
C GLY A 256 16.43 16.08 16.87
#